data_AF-A0A952WJN9-F1
#
_entry.id   AF-A0A952WJN9-F1
#
_cell.length_a   1.000
_cell.length_b   1.000
_cell.length_c   1.000
_cell.angle_alpha   90.00
_cell.angle_beta   90.00
_cell.angle_gamma   90.00
#
_symmetry.space_group_name_H-M   'P 1'
#
loop_
_entity.id
_entity.type
_entity.pdbx_description
1 polymer ?
#
loop_
_entity_poly.entity_id
_entity_poly.type
_entity_poly.pdbx_seq_one_letter_code
_entity_poly.pdbx_strand_id
1 'polypeptide(L)'
;MFSAWRLPVHDDAGVARELLPMRSLPSGTARLDRVRDKAHLVYSDLTSFRRLMIRVIVLAVPMGIAMPFVMLWLRPAGVPLPVISACAGLLMALVLRVWMRRDFAKLAARAPEIADACLDEGICPCCGYNLAGVVSASEAAPESGKVVRCTECGASWFRSRVHRIEWDETADAREKPTMRTILRAQSMLYSSMAFKDDAGKAVSLARFSDLKLVRNSASGLHRARLDDCIRTLRYKGLWKRLLFASLVLPLLIAIISDFATRPLSGIGLLQGLQAIGLVVWLIGAVAIIQSDMGRSGAKRAALLKSYMLCPACGADLESRIGREPGAATCAECRAAWNVTPRAPQQNAGTNISSPAEPR
;
A
#
# COMPACT_ATOMS: atom_id res chain seq x y z
N MET A 1 -10.45 -15.32 -13.74
CA MET A 1 -10.19 -16.29 -12.65
C MET A 1 -10.15 -15.70 -11.23
N PHE A 2 -10.16 -14.38 -11.01
CA PHE A 2 -10.12 -13.77 -9.66
C PHE A 2 -11.51 -13.34 -9.11
N SER A 3 -12.60 -13.72 -9.76
CA SER A 3 -13.95 -13.14 -9.59
C SER A 3 -14.76 -13.61 -8.36
N ALA A 4 -14.19 -14.38 -7.43
CA ALA A 4 -14.96 -15.01 -6.35
C ALA A 4 -14.20 -15.15 -5.01
N TRP A 5 -13.38 -14.17 -4.63
CA TRP A 5 -12.78 -14.10 -3.29
C TRP A 5 -13.54 -13.08 -2.44
N ARG A 6 -14.69 -13.52 -1.92
CA ARG A 6 -15.62 -12.70 -1.13
C ARG A 6 -15.34 -12.90 0.36
N LEU A 7 -15.17 -11.80 1.10
CA LEU A 7 -14.92 -11.87 2.54
C LEU A 7 -16.27 -11.84 3.29
N PRO A 8 -16.63 -12.91 4.02
CA PRO A 8 -17.85 -12.93 4.80
C PRO A 8 -17.71 -12.00 6.02
N VAL A 9 -18.77 -11.26 6.32
CA VAL A 9 -18.92 -10.48 7.56
C VAL A 9 -20.35 -10.64 8.03
N HIS A 10 -20.58 -10.83 9.33
CA HIS A 10 -21.94 -10.81 9.86
C HIS A 10 -22.32 -9.37 10.21
N ASP A 11 -23.52 -8.96 9.80
CA ASP A 11 -24.13 -7.73 10.29
C ASP A 11 -24.67 -7.94 11.72
N ASP A 12 -25.02 -6.86 12.43
CA ASP A 12 -25.46 -6.93 13.84
C ASP A 12 -26.86 -7.55 14.02
N ALA A 13 -27.54 -7.90 12.93
CA ALA A 13 -28.72 -8.78 12.94
C ALA A 13 -28.35 -10.26 12.75
N GLY A 14 -27.06 -10.60 12.75
CA GLY A 14 -26.53 -11.96 12.55
C GLY A 14 -26.47 -12.40 11.09
N VAL A 15 -26.95 -11.59 10.13
CA VAL A 15 -27.05 -11.98 8.73
C VAL A 15 -25.66 -12.00 8.11
N ALA A 16 -25.29 -13.13 7.49
CA ALA A 16 -24.07 -13.24 6.71
C ALA A 16 -24.14 -12.30 5.49
N ARG A 17 -23.24 -11.33 5.43
CA ARG A 17 -23.04 -10.39 4.32
C ARG A 17 -21.67 -10.59 3.70
N GLU A 18 -21.49 -9.96 2.56
CA GLU A 18 -20.22 -9.92 1.85
C GLU A 18 -19.66 -8.50 1.91
N LEU A 19 -18.39 -8.35 2.28
CA LEU A 19 -17.69 -7.08 2.12
C LEU A 19 -17.52 -6.81 0.61
N LEU A 20 -17.90 -5.62 0.15
CA LEU A 20 -17.84 -5.27 -1.26
C LEU A 20 -16.40 -5.36 -1.78
N PRO A 21 -16.12 -6.06 -2.90
CA PRO A 21 -14.90 -5.82 -3.63
C PRO A 21 -14.94 -4.38 -4.18
N MET A 22 -14.17 -3.46 -3.57
CA MET A 22 -14.22 -2.00 -3.79
C MET A 22 -13.87 -1.46 -5.20
N ARG A 23 -14.02 -2.28 -6.25
CA ARG A 23 -13.97 -1.89 -7.66
C ARG A 23 -15.30 -1.32 -8.18
N SER A 24 -16.42 -1.57 -7.51
CA SER A 24 -17.77 -1.16 -7.95
C SER A 24 -18.31 0.11 -7.28
N LEU A 25 -17.50 0.82 -6.49
CA LEU A 25 -17.92 2.10 -5.89
C LEU A 25 -17.93 3.22 -6.94
N PRO A 26 -19.01 4.01 -7.07
CA PRO A 26 -19.05 5.15 -7.98
C PRO A 26 -18.02 6.22 -7.57
N SER A 27 -17.28 6.74 -8.56
CA SER A 27 -16.25 7.76 -8.34
C SER A 27 -16.87 9.14 -8.16
N GLY A 28 -16.59 9.85 -7.05
CA GLY A 28 -17.07 11.23 -6.93
C GLY A 28 -16.79 12.04 -5.66
N THR A 29 -16.40 11.47 -4.50
CA THR A 29 -16.24 12.25 -3.25
C THR A 29 -14.98 11.89 -2.45
N ALA A 30 -14.33 12.90 -1.84
CA ALA A 30 -13.16 12.75 -0.96
C ALA A 30 -13.44 11.95 0.34
N ARG A 31 -14.70 11.56 0.54
CA ARG A 31 -15.23 10.87 1.72
C ARG A 31 -15.24 9.35 1.51
N LEU A 32 -15.52 8.91 0.28
CA LEU A 32 -15.31 7.52 -0.16
C LEU A 32 -13.83 7.13 -0.09
N ASP A 33 -12.91 8.08 -0.22
CA ASP A 33 -11.47 7.82 -0.12
C ASP A 33 -11.05 7.35 1.30
N ARG A 34 -11.58 7.94 2.39
CA ARG A 34 -11.25 7.51 3.78
C ARG A 34 -11.83 6.14 4.16
N VAL A 35 -13.01 5.81 3.64
CA VAL A 35 -13.60 4.46 3.73
C VAL A 35 -12.70 3.47 3.01
N ARG A 36 -12.28 3.84 1.80
CA ARG A 36 -11.40 3.05 0.96
C ARG A 36 -10.03 2.86 1.59
N ASP A 37 -9.52 3.84 2.32
CA ASP A 37 -8.28 3.72 3.12
C ASP A 37 -8.42 2.67 4.23
N LYS A 38 -9.54 2.68 4.98
CA LYS A 38 -9.78 1.69 6.05
C LYS A 38 -10.17 0.31 5.53
N ALA A 39 -11.07 0.20 4.56
CA ALA A 39 -11.35 -1.04 3.84
C ALA A 39 -10.15 -1.52 2.97
N HIS A 40 -9.06 -0.74 2.89
CA HIS A 40 -7.74 -1.21 2.46
C HIS A 40 -6.78 -1.63 3.56
N LEU A 41 -6.84 -1.15 4.81
CA LEU A 41 -6.09 -1.78 5.95
C LEU A 41 -6.42 -3.29 6.11
N VAL A 42 -7.59 -3.58 5.59
CA VAL A 42 -8.40 -4.79 5.47
C VAL A 42 -7.94 -5.63 4.29
N TYR A 43 -8.27 -5.19 3.07
CA TYR A 43 -7.89 -5.89 1.85
C TYR A 43 -6.37 -5.86 1.62
N SER A 44 -5.57 -5.10 2.39
CA SER A 44 -4.10 -5.16 2.41
C SER A 44 -3.50 -6.28 3.28
N ASP A 45 -4.31 -7.19 3.85
CA ASP A 45 -3.85 -8.59 4.01
C ASP A 45 -3.83 -9.37 2.66
N LEU A 46 -4.02 -8.64 1.55
CA LEU A 46 -3.14 -8.74 0.36
C LEU A 46 -1.65 -8.37 0.65
N THR A 47 -1.19 -8.57 1.88
CA THR A 47 0.08 -9.24 2.10
C THR A 47 0.13 -10.48 1.22
N SER A 48 -0.98 -11.19 1.02
CA SER A 48 -1.21 -12.05 -0.15
C SER A 48 -0.51 -11.48 -1.39
N PHE A 49 -0.87 -10.36 -2.03
CA PHE A 49 -0.20 -9.94 -3.28
C PHE A 49 1.30 -9.59 -3.17
N ARG A 50 1.78 -8.77 -2.21
CA ARG A 50 3.22 -8.38 -2.13
C ARG A 50 4.11 -9.49 -1.54
N ARG A 51 3.59 -10.24 -0.56
CA ARG A 51 4.26 -11.40 0.04
C ARG A 51 4.22 -12.54 -0.99
N LEU A 52 3.14 -12.73 -1.77
CA LEU A 52 3.08 -13.58 -2.99
C LEU A 52 4.10 -13.11 -4.02
N MET A 53 4.27 -11.81 -4.31
CA MET A 53 5.35 -11.36 -5.21
C MET A 53 6.74 -11.71 -4.67
N ILE A 54 7.02 -11.48 -3.39
CA ILE A 54 8.28 -11.90 -2.75
C ILE A 54 8.44 -13.42 -2.74
N ARG A 55 7.34 -14.17 -2.59
CA ARG A 55 7.27 -15.64 -2.56
C ARG A 55 7.38 -16.27 -3.94
N VAL A 56 6.77 -15.65 -4.95
CA VAL A 56 6.95 -15.90 -6.39
C VAL A 56 8.41 -15.65 -6.69
N ILE A 57 9.00 -14.52 -6.30
CA ILE A 57 10.43 -14.29 -6.48
C ILE A 57 11.26 -15.35 -5.73
N VAL A 58 10.94 -15.71 -4.49
CA VAL A 58 11.66 -16.74 -3.72
C VAL A 58 11.46 -18.17 -4.26
N LEU A 59 10.44 -18.45 -5.07
CA LEU A 59 10.24 -19.73 -5.77
C LEU A 59 10.80 -19.69 -7.20
N ALA A 60 10.57 -18.60 -7.92
CA ALA A 60 10.92 -18.35 -9.31
C ALA A 60 12.37 -17.88 -9.50
N VAL A 61 13.07 -17.43 -8.46
CA VAL A 61 14.53 -17.23 -8.50
C VAL A 61 15.24 -18.57 -8.39
N PRO A 62 14.99 -19.44 -7.39
CA PRO A 62 15.54 -20.79 -7.40
C PRO A 62 15.08 -21.61 -8.61
N MET A 63 13.80 -21.55 -9.01
CA MET A 63 13.39 -22.17 -10.28
C MET A 63 14.04 -21.50 -11.49
N GLY A 64 14.12 -20.18 -11.59
CA GLY A 64 14.75 -19.48 -12.72
C GLY A 64 16.26 -19.69 -12.83
N ILE A 65 16.93 -19.98 -11.71
CA ILE A 65 18.35 -20.37 -11.67
C ILE A 65 18.50 -21.86 -11.97
N ALA A 66 17.71 -22.74 -11.33
CA ALA A 66 17.82 -24.19 -11.47
C ALA A 66 17.25 -24.72 -12.80
N MET A 67 16.22 -24.09 -13.37
CA MET A 67 15.55 -24.51 -14.60
C MET A 67 16.47 -24.50 -15.82
N PRO A 68 17.37 -23.52 -16.03
CA PRO A 68 18.46 -23.64 -17.01
C PRO A 68 19.34 -24.88 -16.81
N PHE A 69 19.77 -25.18 -15.58
CA PHE A 69 20.57 -26.37 -15.30
C PHE A 69 19.78 -27.67 -15.54
N VAL A 70 18.52 -27.74 -15.08
CA VAL A 70 17.61 -28.87 -15.31
C VAL A 70 17.31 -29.03 -16.80
N MET A 71 17.16 -27.95 -17.57
CA MET A 71 17.01 -28.00 -19.02
C MET A 71 18.28 -28.50 -19.72
N LEU A 72 19.47 -28.06 -19.29
CA LEU A 72 20.74 -28.60 -19.77
C LEU A 72 20.89 -30.09 -19.44
N TRP A 73 20.44 -30.54 -18.27
CA TRP A 73 20.51 -31.94 -17.82
C TRP A 73 19.46 -32.86 -18.48
N LEU A 74 18.28 -32.33 -18.84
CA LEU A 74 17.20 -33.08 -19.50
C LEU A 74 17.28 -33.07 -21.03
N ARG A 75 18.03 -32.14 -21.63
CA ARG A 75 18.23 -32.06 -23.09
C ARG A 75 18.78 -33.37 -23.72
N PRO A 76 19.71 -34.13 -23.09
CA PRO A 76 20.15 -35.43 -23.61
C PRO A 76 19.05 -36.49 -23.64
N ALA A 77 18.01 -36.37 -22.81
CA ALA A 77 16.90 -37.32 -22.73
C ALA A 77 15.80 -37.07 -23.78
N GLY A 78 16.03 -36.19 -24.77
CA GLY A 78 15.11 -35.92 -25.87
C GLY A 78 13.83 -35.16 -25.49
N VAL A 79 13.68 -34.71 -24.24
CA VAL A 79 12.47 -34.03 -23.77
C VAL A 79 12.35 -32.63 -24.41
N PRO A 80 11.23 -32.29 -25.09
CA PRO A 80 11.06 -30.98 -25.68
C PRO A 80 11.02 -29.86 -24.61
N LEU A 81 11.80 -28.80 -24.82
CA LEU A 81 11.82 -27.57 -23.99
C LEU A 81 10.44 -27.00 -23.62
N PRO A 82 9.42 -26.99 -24.53
CA PRO A 82 8.07 -26.55 -24.19
C PRO A 82 7.41 -27.39 -23.09
N VAL A 83 7.64 -28.71 -23.06
CA VAL A 83 7.02 -29.63 -22.08
C VAL A 83 7.59 -29.37 -20.68
N ILE A 84 8.91 -29.25 -20.56
CA ILE A 84 9.58 -28.87 -19.31
C ILE A 84 9.04 -27.53 -18.79
N SER A 85 8.88 -26.56 -19.69
CA SER A 85 8.36 -25.22 -19.36
C SER A 85 6.90 -25.23 -18.90
N ALA A 86 6.05 -26.03 -19.56
CA ALA A 86 4.65 -26.20 -19.18
C ALA A 86 4.50 -26.86 -17.80
N CYS A 87 5.25 -27.93 -17.54
CA CYS A 87 5.25 -28.61 -16.24
C CYS A 87 5.72 -27.69 -15.10
N ALA A 88 6.80 -26.93 -15.32
CA ALA A 88 7.28 -25.92 -14.37
C ALA A 88 6.23 -24.83 -14.09
N GLY A 89 5.57 -24.32 -15.13
CA GLY A 89 4.49 -23.34 -15.00
C GLY A 89 3.27 -23.87 -14.23
N LEU A 90 2.87 -25.12 -14.47
CA LEU A 90 1.74 -25.75 -13.80
C LEU A 90 2.02 -26.01 -12.31
N LEU A 91 3.23 -26.47 -11.97
CA LEU A 91 3.68 -26.62 -10.59
C LEU A 91 3.67 -25.27 -9.85
N MET A 92 4.22 -24.22 -10.47
CA MET A 92 4.19 -22.86 -9.92
C MET A 92 2.75 -22.41 -9.66
N ALA A 93 1.83 -22.60 -10.62
CA ALA A 93 0.42 -22.22 -10.47
C ALA A 93 -0.27 -22.96 -9.30
N LEU A 94 0.02 -24.25 -9.10
CA LEU A 94 -0.50 -25.03 -7.97
C LEU A 94 0.01 -24.51 -6.62
N VAL A 95 1.32 -24.27 -6.49
CA VAL A 95 1.93 -23.71 -5.27
C VAL A 95 1.32 -22.35 -4.94
N LEU A 96 1.18 -21.47 -5.94
CA LEU A 96 0.55 -20.17 -5.77
C LEU A 96 -0.92 -20.28 -5.35
N ARG A 97 -1.69 -21.23 -5.91
CA ARG A 97 -3.10 -21.46 -5.54
C ARG A 97 -3.27 -21.91 -4.10
N VAL A 98 -2.44 -22.85 -3.63
CA VAL A 98 -2.46 -23.33 -2.23
C VAL A 98 -2.08 -22.21 -1.26
N TRP A 99 -1.10 -21.38 -1.63
CA TRP A 99 -0.70 -20.24 -0.81
C TRP A 99 -1.71 -19.10 -0.78
N MET A 100 -2.32 -18.74 -1.92
CA MET A 100 -3.42 -17.75 -1.95
C MET A 100 -4.59 -18.17 -1.06
N ARG A 101 -4.95 -19.46 -1.02
CA ARG A 101 -5.98 -19.97 -0.08
C ARG A 101 -5.59 -19.78 1.39
N ARG A 102 -4.33 -20.05 1.75
CA ARG A 102 -3.84 -19.90 3.13
C ARG A 102 -3.75 -18.43 3.57
N ASP A 103 -3.29 -17.53 2.71
CA ASP A 103 -3.28 -16.09 3.04
C ASP A 103 -4.72 -15.53 3.09
N PHE A 104 -5.61 -15.96 2.20
CA PHE A 104 -7.02 -15.54 2.22
C PHE A 104 -7.77 -15.99 3.47
N ALA A 105 -7.51 -17.20 3.99
CA ALA A 105 -8.07 -17.64 5.26
C ALA A 105 -7.66 -16.73 6.43
N LYS A 106 -6.42 -16.23 6.43
CA LYS A 106 -5.94 -15.26 7.42
C LYS A 106 -6.62 -13.89 7.25
N LEU A 107 -6.81 -13.45 6.01
CA LEU A 107 -7.56 -12.22 5.70
C LEU A 107 -9.02 -12.31 6.16
N ALA A 108 -9.69 -13.44 5.91
CA ALA A 108 -11.07 -13.69 6.35
C ALA A 108 -11.20 -13.70 7.89
N ALA A 109 -10.23 -14.25 8.61
CA ALA A 109 -10.21 -14.21 10.08
C ALA A 109 -10.14 -12.78 10.66
N ARG A 110 -9.71 -11.79 9.85
CA ARG A 110 -9.64 -10.39 10.26
C ARG A 110 -10.89 -9.59 9.90
N ALA A 111 -11.84 -10.15 9.15
CA ALA A 111 -13.09 -9.53 8.69
C ALA A 111 -13.89 -8.72 9.74
N PRO A 112 -13.83 -9.01 11.06
CA PRO A 112 -14.41 -8.14 12.08
C PRO A 112 -13.65 -6.80 12.27
N GLU A 113 -12.30 -6.82 12.40
CA GLU A 113 -11.44 -5.62 12.58
C GLU A 113 -11.71 -4.56 11.48
N ILE A 114 -12.10 -5.05 10.30
CA ILE A 114 -12.45 -4.36 9.07
C ILE A 114 -13.75 -3.57 9.22
N ALA A 115 -14.76 -4.26 9.74
CA ALA A 115 -16.10 -3.72 9.89
C ALA A 115 -16.07 -2.63 10.95
N ASP A 116 -15.46 -2.90 12.10
CA ASP A 116 -15.26 -1.91 13.17
C ASP A 116 -14.58 -0.64 12.63
N ALA A 117 -13.45 -0.80 11.92
CA ALA A 117 -12.73 0.33 11.35
C ALA A 117 -13.59 1.17 10.39
N CYS A 118 -14.47 0.55 9.57
CA CYS A 118 -15.38 1.28 8.70
C CYS A 118 -16.52 1.98 9.47
N LEU A 119 -17.08 1.31 10.49
CA LEU A 119 -18.14 1.85 11.34
C LEU A 119 -17.63 3.03 12.21
N ASP A 120 -16.37 3.01 12.64
CA ASP A 120 -15.68 4.13 13.32
C ASP A 120 -15.64 5.43 12.50
N GLU A 121 -15.65 5.36 11.16
CA GLU A 121 -15.74 6.56 10.30
C GLU A 121 -17.20 6.93 9.98
N GLY A 122 -18.15 6.10 10.42
CA GLY A 122 -19.57 6.23 10.12
C GLY A 122 -19.96 5.64 8.76
N ILE A 123 -19.30 4.59 8.25
CA ILE A 123 -19.57 4.01 6.93
C ILE A 123 -19.86 2.50 6.96
N CYS A 124 -20.81 2.08 6.12
CA CYS A 124 -21.22 0.69 5.96
C CYS A 124 -20.10 -0.19 5.35
N PRO A 125 -19.61 -1.23 6.05
CA PRO A 125 -18.59 -2.14 5.55
C PRO A 125 -18.99 -2.88 4.26
N CYS A 126 -20.29 -3.17 4.09
CA CYS A 126 -20.80 -3.98 2.99
C CYS A 126 -20.91 -3.25 1.64
N CYS A 127 -20.97 -1.91 1.63
CA CYS A 127 -21.20 -1.15 0.38
C CYS A 127 -20.52 0.22 0.33
N GLY A 128 -19.84 0.68 1.40
CA GLY A 128 -19.20 2.00 1.43
C GLY A 128 -20.13 3.20 1.63
N TYR A 129 -21.43 2.97 1.90
CA TYR A 129 -22.40 4.05 2.12
C TYR A 129 -22.25 4.75 3.48
N ASN A 130 -22.44 6.08 3.48
CA ASN A 130 -22.31 6.92 4.67
C ASN A 130 -23.49 6.76 5.64
N LEU A 131 -23.27 6.00 6.72
CA LEU A 131 -24.25 5.79 7.79
C LEU A 131 -24.39 7.01 8.71
N ALA A 132 -23.37 7.86 8.83
CA ALA A 132 -23.40 9.01 9.76
C ALA A 132 -24.55 9.99 9.48
N GLY A 133 -24.95 10.17 8.20
CA GLY A 133 -26.11 10.99 7.84
C GLY A 133 -27.47 10.32 8.11
N VAL A 134 -27.51 8.99 8.15
CA VAL A 134 -28.71 8.21 8.51
C VAL A 134 -28.96 8.29 10.02
N VAL A 135 -27.90 8.26 10.83
CA VAL A 135 -27.98 8.41 12.29
C VAL A 135 -28.66 9.72 12.68
N SER A 136 -28.24 10.86 12.09
CA SER A 136 -28.84 12.17 12.37
C SER A 136 -30.31 12.29 11.92
N ALA A 137 -30.71 11.62 10.83
CA ALA A 137 -32.11 11.59 10.43
C ALA A 137 -32.97 10.70 11.35
N SER A 138 -32.37 9.71 12.01
CA SER A 138 -33.06 8.79 12.93
C SER A 138 -33.22 9.32 14.36
N GLU A 139 -32.65 10.48 14.70
CA GLU A 139 -32.77 11.09 16.04
C GLU A 139 -34.19 11.58 16.37
N ALA A 140 -35.06 11.69 15.36
CA ALA A 140 -36.50 11.94 15.54
C ALA A 140 -37.33 10.65 15.82
N ALA A 141 -36.73 9.46 15.75
CA ALA A 141 -37.43 8.20 16.00
C ALA A 141 -37.26 7.75 17.47
N PRO A 142 -38.34 7.31 18.15
CA PRO A 142 -38.28 6.85 19.54
C PRO A 142 -37.41 5.59 19.71
N GLU A 143 -37.02 5.30 20.95
CA GLU A 143 -35.92 4.42 21.40
C GLU A 143 -35.86 2.98 20.85
N SER A 144 -36.90 2.52 20.14
CA SER A 144 -36.98 1.21 19.47
C SER A 144 -36.09 1.12 18.22
N GLY A 145 -34.77 1.23 18.39
CA GLY A 145 -33.84 1.20 17.26
C GLY A 145 -32.36 1.30 17.61
N LYS A 146 -31.80 0.36 18.40
CA LYS A 146 -30.34 0.28 18.67
C LYS A 146 -29.46 0.07 17.41
N VAL A 147 -30.06 -0.07 16.23
CA VAL A 147 -29.46 -0.57 15.00
C VAL A 147 -29.74 0.39 13.84
N VAL A 148 -28.68 0.89 13.21
CA VAL A 148 -28.69 1.70 11.98
C VAL A 148 -28.73 0.77 10.78
N ARG A 149 -29.75 0.89 9.93
CA ARG A 149 -29.84 0.13 8.68
C ARG A 149 -29.29 0.94 7.52
N CYS A 150 -28.38 0.34 6.75
CA CYS A 150 -27.87 0.93 5.52
C CYS A 150 -28.97 0.98 4.46
N THR A 151 -29.22 2.15 3.89
CA THR A 151 -30.24 2.37 2.84
C THR A 151 -29.89 1.69 1.51
N GLU A 152 -28.61 1.63 1.14
CA GLU A 152 -28.16 1.01 -0.13
C GLU A 152 -28.23 -0.53 -0.12
N CYS A 153 -27.62 -1.17 0.89
CA CYS A 153 -27.45 -2.63 0.91
C CYS A 153 -28.30 -3.37 1.96
N GLY A 154 -29.08 -2.63 2.77
CA GLY A 154 -29.97 -3.20 3.78
C GLY A 154 -29.28 -3.86 4.98
N ALA A 155 -27.95 -3.78 5.10
CA ALA A 155 -27.16 -4.30 6.23
C ALA A 155 -27.39 -3.48 7.50
N SER A 156 -27.38 -4.16 8.65
CA SER A 156 -27.80 -3.63 9.95
C SER A 156 -26.63 -3.54 10.93
N TRP A 157 -26.38 -2.38 11.54
CA TRP A 157 -25.22 -2.14 12.42
C TRP A 157 -25.61 -1.44 13.72
N PHE A 158 -25.09 -1.86 14.88
CA PHE A 158 -25.39 -1.20 16.15
C PHE A 158 -24.94 0.26 16.12
N ARG A 159 -25.84 1.17 16.55
CA ARG A 159 -25.58 2.62 16.58
C ARG A 159 -24.36 2.96 17.45
N SER A 160 -24.10 2.19 18.50
CA SER A 160 -22.92 2.33 19.36
C SER A 160 -21.58 2.03 18.68
N ARG A 161 -21.56 1.31 17.54
CA ARG A 161 -20.37 1.07 16.71
C ARG A 161 -20.18 2.13 15.62
N VAL A 162 -21.22 2.90 15.32
CA VAL A 162 -21.22 3.91 14.24
C VAL A 162 -20.80 5.26 14.81
N HIS A 163 -19.50 5.51 14.88
CA HIS A 163 -18.98 6.77 15.42
C HIS A 163 -19.06 7.90 14.37
N ARG A 164 -19.67 9.02 14.76
CA ARG A 164 -19.69 10.25 13.96
C ARG A 164 -18.40 11.02 14.26
N ILE A 165 -17.53 11.12 13.26
CA ILE A 165 -16.61 12.27 13.19
C ILE A 165 -17.50 13.52 13.23
N GLU A 166 -17.26 14.45 14.15
CA GLU A 166 -17.83 15.80 14.03
C GLU A 166 -17.31 16.40 12.73
N TRP A 167 -18.22 16.56 11.77
CA TRP A 167 -17.96 17.25 10.52
C TRP A 167 -18.13 18.71 10.86
N ASP A 168 -17.06 19.48 10.75
CA ASP A 168 -17.12 20.93 10.81
C ASP A 168 -18.18 21.38 9.79
N GLU A 169 -19.28 21.96 10.28
CA GLU A 169 -20.48 22.20 9.48
C GLU A 169 -20.24 23.24 8.37
N THR A 170 -19.11 23.95 8.46
CA THR A 170 -18.58 24.88 7.45
C THR A 170 -17.99 24.18 6.21
N ALA A 171 -17.67 22.88 6.30
CA ALA A 171 -17.13 22.11 5.18
C ALA A 171 -18.24 21.74 4.17
N ASP A 172 -18.49 22.68 3.25
CA ASP A 172 -19.56 22.65 2.24
C ASP A 172 -19.74 21.26 1.59
N ALA A 173 -20.95 20.72 1.68
CA ALA A 173 -21.26 19.30 1.49
C ALA A 173 -21.12 18.77 0.05
N ARG A 174 -20.54 19.57 -0.86
CA ARG A 174 -20.50 19.36 -2.31
C ARG A 174 -19.09 19.36 -2.93
N GLU A 175 -18.03 19.61 -2.15
CA GLU A 175 -16.70 19.80 -2.74
C GLU A 175 -16.13 18.51 -3.38
N LYS A 176 -15.74 18.61 -4.66
CA LYS A 176 -15.33 17.46 -5.49
C LYS A 176 -13.83 17.12 -5.27
N PRO A 177 -13.46 15.83 -5.20
CA PRO A 177 -12.08 15.42 -4.94
C PRO A 177 -11.17 15.70 -6.15
N THR A 178 -9.95 16.16 -5.87
CA THR A 178 -8.93 16.35 -6.90
C THR A 178 -8.25 15.03 -7.28
N MET A 179 -7.79 14.93 -8.55
CA MET A 179 -7.06 13.77 -9.10
C MET A 179 -5.86 13.32 -8.24
N ARG A 180 -5.25 14.25 -7.49
CA ARG A 180 -4.10 14.00 -6.60
C ARG A 180 -4.50 13.18 -5.37
N THR A 181 -5.75 13.31 -4.90
CA THR A 181 -6.35 12.49 -3.84
C THR A 181 -6.66 11.08 -4.38
N ILE A 182 -7.22 10.99 -5.59
CA ILE A 182 -7.49 9.71 -6.28
C ILE A 182 -6.20 8.89 -6.46
N LEU A 183 -5.10 9.55 -6.87
CA LEU A 183 -3.79 8.90 -7.02
C LEU A 183 -3.14 8.52 -5.68
N ARG A 184 -3.39 9.25 -4.59
CA ARG A 184 -2.97 8.85 -3.24
C ARG A 184 -3.78 7.67 -2.71
N ALA A 185 -5.09 7.68 -2.89
CA ALA A 185 -5.94 6.53 -2.56
C ALA A 185 -5.45 5.29 -3.32
N GLN A 186 -5.24 5.39 -4.65
CA GLN A 186 -4.60 4.35 -5.47
C GLN A 186 -3.21 3.94 -4.94
N SER A 187 -2.37 4.90 -4.54
CA SER A 187 -1.07 4.63 -3.91
C SER A 187 -1.15 4.25 -2.42
N MET A 188 -2.34 4.01 -1.87
CA MET A 188 -2.54 3.30 -0.60
C MET A 188 -3.08 1.87 -0.81
N LEU A 189 -3.86 1.60 -1.86
CA LEU A 189 -4.47 0.27 -2.13
C LEU A 189 -3.47 -0.91 -2.19
N TYR A 190 -2.22 -0.64 -2.59
CA TYR A 190 -1.12 -1.61 -2.76
C TYR A 190 -0.10 -1.64 -1.60
N SER A 191 -0.35 -1.00 -0.45
CA SER A 191 0.65 -0.86 0.64
C SER A 191 0.44 -1.88 1.74
N SER A 192 1.36 -2.84 1.86
CA SER A 192 1.33 -3.90 2.87
C SER A 192 1.74 -3.45 4.29
N MET A 193 1.32 -2.27 4.75
CA MET A 193 1.79 -1.66 6.01
C MET A 193 0.66 -0.98 6.79
N ALA A 194 -0.33 -1.79 7.18
CA ALA A 194 -1.09 -1.54 8.40
C ALA A 194 -0.11 -1.54 9.58
N PHE A 195 0.13 -0.36 10.15
CA PHE A 195 0.91 -0.16 11.35
C PHE A 195 -0.05 0.33 12.44
N LYS A 196 0.12 -0.08 13.69
CA LYS A 196 -0.62 0.57 14.78
C LYS A 196 0.12 1.86 15.12
N ASP A 197 -0.61 2.96 15.20
CA ASP A 197 -0.08 4.19 15.79
C ASP A 197 0.12 3.99 17.31
N ASP A 198 0.69 5.00 17.98
CA ASP A 198 1.05 4.86 19.39
C ASP A 198 -0.19 4.90 20.32
N ALA A 199 -1.40 5.15 19.79
CA ALA A 199 -2.70 4.98 20.47
C ALA A 199 -3.38 3.63 20.11
N GLY A 200 -2.73 2.77 19.34
CA GLY A 200 -3.24 1.45 18.95
C GLY A 200 -4.16 1.45 17.71
N LYS A 201 -4.46 2.62 17.12
CA LYS A 201 -5.28 2.78 15.92
C LYS A 201 -4.53 2.25 14.70
N ALA A 202 -5.20 1.48 13.85
CA ALA A 202 -4.60 1.00 12.61
C ALA A 202 -4.47 2.14 11.57
N VAL A 203 -3.26 2.38 11.07
CA VAL A 203 -2.93 3.44 10.12
C VAL A 203 -2.02 2.94 9.00
N SER A 204 -2.20 3.50 7.79
CA SER A 204 -1.34 3.22 6.64
C SER A 204 -0.10 4.10 6.70
N LEU A 205 1.11 3.52 6.68
CA LEU A 205 2.36 4.30 6.64
C LEU A 205 2.63 4.86 5.24
N ALA A 206 2.97 6.15 5.15
CA ALA A 206 3.28 6.86 3.91
C ALA A 206 4.37 6.14 3.09
N ARG A 207 4.12 5.85 1.81
CA ARG A 207 5.14 5.25 0.94
C ARG A 207 6.19 6.26 0.51
N PHE A 208 7.32 5.74 0.03
CA PHE A 208 8.36 6.57 -0.58
C PHE A 208 7.88 7.35 -1.82
N SER A 209 6.88 6.85 -2.56
CA SER A 209 6.18 7.58 -3.62
C SER A 209 5.39 8.77 -3.07
N ASP A 210 4.64 8.54 -2.00
CA ASP A 210 3.66 9.48 -1.47
C ASP A 210 4.38 10.64 -0.80
N LEU A 211 5.49 10.38 -0.09
CA LEU A 211 6.36 11.41 0.47
C LEU A 211 6.90 12.37 -0.61
N LYS A 212 7.20 11.90 -1.84
CA LYS A 212 7.54 12.81 -2.95
C LYS A 212 6.36 13.69 -3.36
N LEU A 213 5.14 13.14 -3.38
CA LEU A 213 3.92 13.90 -3.68
C LEU A 213 3.58 14.94 -2.60
N VAL A 214 3.81 14.61 -1.31
CA VAL A 214 3.68 15.54 -0.18
C VAL A 214 4.72 16.65 -0.28
N ARG A 215 6.00 16.29 -0.51
CA ARG A 215 7.10 17.24 -0.68
C ARG A 215 6.84 18.25 -1.80
N ASN A 216 6.28 17.81 -2.93
CA ASN A 216 5.95 18.70 -4.04
C ASN A 216 4.81 19.70 -3.72
N SER A 217 4.12 19.57 -2.58
CA SER A 217 3.15 20.56 -2.04
C SER A 217 3.64 21.23 -0.76
N ALA A 218 4.79 20.84 -0.21
CA ALA A 218 5.35 21.42 1.00
C ALA A 218 6.16 22.69 0.69
N SER A 219 6.21 23.61 1.66
CA SER A 219 7.00 24.85 1.63
C SER A 219 7.92 24.95 2.86
N GLY A 220 8.86 25.89 2.82
CA GLY A 220 9.74 26.23 3.95
C GLY A 220 10.41 25.02 4.64
N LEU A 221 10.36 25.02 5.97
CA LEU A 221 11.01 24.03 6.83
C LEU A 221 10.45 22.60 6.64
N HIS A 222 9.14 22.47 6.41
CA HIS A 222 8.49 21.17 6.16
C HIS A 222 9.05 20.49 4.89
N ARG A 223 9.29 21.28 3.83
CA ARG A 223 9.92 20.78 2.60
C ARG A 223 11.36 20.30 2.83
N ALA A 224 12.16 21.07 3.55
CA ALA A 224 13.55 20.70 3.87
C ALA A 224 13.62 19.37 4.63
N ARG A 225 12.78 19.20 5.67
CA ARG A 225 12.63 17.93 6.42
C ARG A 225 12.27 16.76 5.52
N LEU A 226 11.32 16.96 4.60
CA LEU A 226 10.91 15.93 3.64
C LEU A 226 12.04 15.55 2.67
N ASP A 227 12.80 16.51 2.15
CA ASP A 227 13.94 16.21 1.25
C ASP A 227 15.05 15.43 1.96
N ASP A 228 15.41 15.77 3.20
CA ASP A 228 16.42 15.02 3.98
C ASP A 228 15.92 13.61 4.39
N CYS A 229 14.65 13.49 4.79
CA CYS A 229 14.02 12.20 5.06
C CYS A 229 14.00 11.31 3.81
N ILE A 230 13.62 11.86 2.65
CA ILE A 230 13.62 11.17 1.35
C ILE A 230 15.03 10.79 0.91
N ARG A 231 16.03 11.66 1.11
CA ARG A 231 17.45 11.36 0.84
C ARG A 231 17.90 10.16 1.67
N THR A 232 17.57 10.14 2.96
CA THR A 232 17.93 9.05 3.88
C THR A 232 17.20 7.74 3.53
N LEU A 233 15.89 7.79 3.23
CA LEU A 233 15.10 6.63 2.79
C LEU A 233 15.57 6.06 1.44
N ARG A 234 16.20 6.86 0.57
CA ARG A 234 16.73 6.39 -0.72
C ARG A 234 17.79 5.31 -0.54
N TYR A 235 18.71 5.50 0.41
CA TYR A 235 19.83 4.59 0.66
C TYR A 235 19.49 3.41 1.58
N LYS A 236 18.53 3.57 2.51
CA LYS A 236 18.06 2.44 3.35
C LYS A 236 17.53 1.30 2.46
N GLY A 237 18.10 0.11 2.64
CA GLY A 237 17.76 -1.09 1.88
C GLY A 237 18.18 -1.06 0.40
N LEU A 238 19.05 -0.14 -0.02
CA LEU A 238 19.54 -0.09 -1.41
C LEU A 238 20.27 -1.37 -1.81
N TRP A 239 21.18 -1.87 -0.96
CA TRP A 239 21.95 -3.10 -1.25
C TRP A 239 21.03 -4.31 -1.51
N LYS A 240 19.94 -4.46 -0.75
CA LYS A 240 18.95 -5.54 -0.96
C LYS A 240 18.25 -5.41 -2.31
N ARG A 241 17.88 -4.18 -2.69
CA ARG A 241 17.25 -3.91 -4.00
C ARG A 241 18.22 -4.14 -5.15
N LEU A 242 19.50 -3.79 -5.00
CA LEU A 242 20.55 -4.09 -5.98
C LEU A 242 20.79 -5.60 -6.11
N LEU A 243 20.85 -6.34 -4.98
CA LEU A 243 20.96 -7.80 -5.00
C LEU A 243 19.77 -8.47 -5.70
N PHE A 244 18.53 -8.04 -5.42
CA PHE A 244 17.37 -8.61 -6.11
C PHE A 244 17.30 -8.20 -7.58
N ALA A 245 17.78 -7.01 -7.95
CA ALA A 245 17.84 -6.59 -9.35
C ALA A 245 18.96 -7.29 -10.13
N SER A 246 20.12 -7.58 -9.50
CA SER A 246 21.23 -8.27 -10.15
C SER A 246 20.91 -9.74 -10.50
N LEU A 247 19.88 -10.35 -9.89
CA LEU A 247 19.36 -11.66 -10.32
C LEU A 247 18.78 -11.65 -11.74
N VAL A 248 18.38 -10.48 -12.26
CA VAL A 248 17.91 -10.34 -13.66
C VAL A 248 19.10 -10.25 -14.63
N LEU A 249 20.29 -9.88 -14.17
CA LEU A 249 21.45 -9.64 -15.03
C LEU A 249 21.96 -10.91 -15.75
N PRO A 250 22.10 -12.09 -15.11
CA PRO A 250 22.48 -13.32 -15.82
C PRO A 250 21.48 -13.74 -16.91
N LEU A 251 20.18 -13.57 -16.65
CA LEU A 251 19.13 -13.84 -17.63
C LEU A 251 19.22 -12.88 -18.82
N LEU A 252 19.51 -11.60 -18.54
CA LEU A 252 19.72 -10.57 -19.55
C LEU A 252 20.93 -10.88 -20.44
N ILE A 253 22.07 -11.26 -19.83
CA ILE A 253 23.29 -11.66 -20.54
C ILE A 253 23.04 -12.89 -21.40
N ALA A 254 22.36 -13.92 -20.87
CA ALA A 254 22.06 -15.14 -21.61
C ALA A 254 21.17 -14.88 -22.84
N ILE A 255 20.13 -14.05 -22.70
CA ILE A 255 19.26 -13.66 -23.81
C ILE A 255 20.03 -12.84 -24.84
N ILE A 256 20.79 -11.82 -24.42
CA ILE A 256 21.61 -11.00 -25.34
C ILE A 256 22.64 -11.86 -26.09
N SER A 257 23.26 -12.84 -25.43
CA SER A 257 24.21 -13.76 -26.05
C SER A 257 23.55 -14.69 -27.08
N ASP A 258 22.34 -15.20 -26.81
CA ASP A 258 21.56 -15.99 -27.78
C ASP A 258 21.11 -15.15 -29.00
N PHE A 259 20.80 -13.87 -28.80
CA PHE A 259 20.54 -12.94 -29.91
C PHE A 259 21.80 -12.60 -30.72
N ALA A 260 22.94 -12.35 -30.07
CA ALA A 260 24.18 -11.95 -30.72
C ALA A 260 24.85 -13.08 -31.54
N THR A 261 24.52 -14.34 -31.25
CA THR A 261 25.09 -15.52 -31.92
C THR A 261 24.23 -16.06 -33.08
N ARG A 262 23.05 -15.48 -33.33
CA ARG A 262 22.12 -15.94 -34.37
C ARG A 262 22.08 -15.00 -35.57
N PRO A 263 21.97 -15.51 -36.81
CA PRO A 263 21.84 -14.67 -37.99
C PRO A 263 20.52 -13.89 -37.98
N LEU A 264 20.59 -12.61 -38.36
CA LEU A 264 19.47 -11.65 -38.37
C LEU A 264 18.37 -11.96 -39.40
N SER A 265 18.60 -12.90 -40.32
CA SER A 265 17.74 -13.20 -41.48
C SER A 265 16.41 -13.89 -41.16
N GLY A 266 16.10 -14.12 -39.88
CA GLY A 266 14.82 -14.67 -39.46
C GLY A 266 14.57 -14.54 -37.97
N ILE A 267 14.12 -13.37 -37.52
CA ILE A 267 13.56 -13.21 -36.17
C ILE A 267 12.22 -13.96 -36.13
N GLY A 268 12.26 -15.22 -35.72
CA GLY A 268 11.09 -16.06 -35.58
C GLY A 268 10.20 -15.60 -34.41
N LEU A 269 8.93 -16.02 -34.44
CA LEU A 269 7.95 -15.72 -33.38
C LEU A 269 8.49 -16.01 -31.96
N LEU A 270 9.28 -17.07 -31.81
CA LEU A 270 9.91 -17.46 -30.54
C LEU A 270 10.90 -16.39 -30.01
N GLN A 271 11.71 -15.79 -30.88
CA GLN A 271 12.64 -14.71 -30.51
C GLN A 271 11.88 -13.43 -30.16
N GLY A 272 10.81 -13.11 -30.88
CA GLY A 272 9.90 -12.02 -30.51
C GLY A 272 9.32 -12.19 -29.10
N LEU A 273 8.88 -13.40 -28.76
CA LEU A 273 8.38 -13.73 -27.41
C LEU A 273 9.48 -13.66 -26.34
N GLN A 274 10.71 -14.09 -26.64
CA GLN A 274 11.87 -13.94 -25.73
C GLN A 274 12.19 -12.47 -25.46
N ALA A 275 12.16 -11.61 -26.49
CA ALA A 275 12.40 -10.17 -26.35
C ALA A 275 11.31 -9.48 -25.51
N ILE A 276 10.03 -9.84 -25.70
CA ILE A 276 8.92 -9.37 -24.84
C ILE A 276 9.15 -9.80 -23.38
N GLY A 277 9.55 -11.06 -23.16
CA GLY A 277 9.91 -11.56 -21.82
C GLY A 277 11.03 -10.73 -21.17
N LEU A 278 12.09 -10.42 -21.92
CA LEU A 278 13.20 -9.58 -21.45
C LEU A 278 12.73 -8.18 -21.01
N VAL A 279 11.87 -7.53 -21.79
CA VAL A 279 11.30 -6.21 -21.45
C VAL A 279 10.47 -6.29 -20.17
N VAL A 280 9.64 -7.33 -20.00
CA VAL A 280 8.87 -7.54 -18.76
C VAL A 280 9.79 -7.74 -17.55
N TRP A 281 10.88 -8.50 -17.69
CA TRP A 281 11.88 -8.68 -16.63
C TRP A 281 12.61 -7.38 -16.26
N LEU A 282 12.96 -6.55 -17.24
CA LEU A 282 13.56 -5.23 -17.03
C LEU A 282 12.61 -4.29 -16.28
N ILE A 283 11.33 -4.23 -16.67
CA ILE A 283 10.30 -3.48 -15.95
C ILE A 283 10.18 -3.99 -14.50
N GLY A 284 10.23 -5.30 -14.29
CA GLY A 284 10.28 -5.93 -12.97
C GLY A 284 11.47 -5.49 -12.13
N ALA A 285 12.68 -5.46 -12.70
CA ALA A 285 13.90 -5.01 -12.02
C ALA A 285 13.81 -3.51 -11.62
N VAL A 286 13.35 -2.65 -12.53
CA VAL A 286 13.13 -1.22 -12.25
C VAL A 286 12.09 -1.04 -11.13
N ALA A 287 10.98 -1.78 -11.18
CA ALA A 287 9.96 -1.77 -10.13
C ALA A 287 10.53 -2.22 -8.77
N ILE A 288 11.38 -3.24 -8.72
CA ILE A 288 12.09 -3.69 -7.50
C ILE A 288 12.98 -2.56 -6.94
N ILE A 289 13.77 -1.89 -7.78
CA ILE A 289 14.65 -0.78 -7.38
C ILE A 289 13.85 0.41 -6.81
N GLN A 290 12.69 0.72 -7.41
CA GLN A 290 11.80 1.80 -6.97
C GLN A 290 10.95 1.43 -5.74
N SER A 291 10.72 0.14 -5.49
CA SER A 291 9.87 -0.35 -4.40
C SER A 291 10.37 -0.02 -2.99
N ASP A 292 9.48 -0.18 -2.00
CA ASP A 292 9.82 -0.18 -0.57
C ASP A 292 10.46 -1.50 -0.08
N MET A 293 11.09 -2.29 -0.96
CA MET A 293 11.82 -3.49 -0.58
C MET A 293 13.05 -3.11 0.27
N GLY A 294 13.26 -3.84 1.38
CA GLY A 294 14.33 -3.55 2.34
C GLY A 294 14.05 -2.40 3.32
N ARG A 295 12.91 -1.69 3.18
CA ARG A 295 12.42 -0.68 4.13
C ARG A 295 11.31 -1.30 4.99
N SER A 296 11.60 -1.67 6.23
CA SER A 296 10.54 -2.13 7.15
C SER A 296 9.70 -0.96 7.64
N GLY A 297 8.40 -1.18 7.87
CA GLY A 297 7.47 -0.15 8.34
C GLY A 297 7.96 0.55 9.61
N ALA A 298 8.37 -0.21 10.62
CA ALA A 298 8.93 0.33 11.85
C ALA A 298 10.16 1.24 11.62
N LYS A 299 11.11 0.85 10.75
CA LYS A 299 12.29 1.68 10.45
C LYS A 299 11.93 2.95 9.67
N ARG A 300 10.91 2.89 8.82
CA ARG A 300 10.39 4.07 8.11
C ARG A 300 9.63 5.00 9.06
N ALA A 301 8.78 4.45 9.93
CA ALA A 301 8.04 5.21 10.92
C ALA A 301 8.98 5.92 11.90
N ALA A 302 9.95 5.20 12.48
CA ALA A 302 10.97 5.78 13.35
C ALA A 302 11.75 6.92 12.66
N LEU A 303 12.11 6.76 11.38
CA LEU A 303 12.80 7.80 10.62
C LEU A 303 11.91 9.01 10.33
N LEU A 304 10.63 8.82 10.00
CA LEU A 304 9.67 9.93 9.83
C LEU A 304 9.48 10.68 11.15
N LYS A 305 9.31 9.96 12.28
CA LYS A 305 9.25 10.54 13.63
C LYS A 305 10.51 11.35 13.97
N SER A 306 11.72 10.90 13.61
CA SER A 306 12.96 11.68 13.87
C SER A 306 13.11 12.96 13.05
N TYR A 307 12.32 13.13 11.98
CA TYR A 307 12.23 14.39 11.21
C TYR A 307 10.97 15.21 11.58
N MET A 308 10.26 14.86 12.66
CA MET A 308 8.97 15.46 13.05
C MET A 308 7.89 15.35 11.96
N LEU A 309 7.94 14.30 11.14
CA LEU A 309 6.97 14.03 10.09
C LEU A 309 6.04 12.89 10.50
N CYS A 310 4.75 13.03 10.24
CA CYS A 310 3.75 12.00 10.50
C CYS A 310 4.08 10.72 9.71
N PRO A 311 4.32 9.57 10.36
CA PRO A 311 4.55 8.30 9.67
C PRO A 311 3.44 7.86 8.71
N ALA A 312 2.20 8.30 8.93
CA ALA A 312 1.05 7.92 8.12
C ALA A 312 0.92 8.72 6.81
N CYS A 313 1.02 10.06 6.87
CA CYS A 313 0.75 10.94 5.74
C CYS A 313 1.92 11.85 5.32
N GLY A 314 3.00 11.94 6.11
CA GLY A 314 4.14 12.83 5.84
C GLY A 314 3.90 14.32 6.16
N ALA A 315 2.76 14.67 6.77
CA ALA A 315 2.50 16.02 7.27
C ALA A 315 3.45 16.37 8.44
N ASP A 316 3.69 17.66 8.67
CA ASP A 316 4.48 18.13 9.82
C ASP A 316 3.73 17.85 11.13
N LEU A 317 4.45 17.40 12.16
CA LEU A 317 3.95 17.21 13.52
C LEU A 317 4.38 18.35 14.44
N GLU A 318 5.43 19.11 14.10
CA GLU A 318 6.03 20.09 15.01
C GLU A 318 5.07 21.23 15.37
N SER A 319 4.30 21.70 14.39
CA SER A 319 3.27 22.75 14.59
C SER A 319 2.10 22.31 15.49
N ARG A 320 2.06 21.04 15.91
CA ARG A 320 0.97 20.42 16.69
C ARG A 320 1.46 19.65 17.92
N ILE A 321 2.73 19.78 18.32
CA ILE A 321 3.16 19.39 19.66
C ILE A 321 2.53 20.42 20.62
N GLY A 322 1.52 20.00 21.38
CA GLY A 322 1.03 20.79 22.50
C GLY A 322 2.14 21.02 23.53
N ARG A 323 1.98 22.00 24.44
CA ARG A 323 2.99 22.24 25.49
C ARG A 323 3.22 21.05 26.44
N GLU A 324 2.36 20.04 26.39
CA GLU A 324 2.45 18.84 27.22
C GLU A 324 3.30 17.75 26.53
N PRO A 325 4.26 17.14 27.26
CA PRO A 325 5.06 16.04 26.73
C PRO A 325 4.19 14.78 26.53
N GLY A 326 3.91 14.42 25.28
CA GLY A 326 3.02 13.29 24.97
C GLY A 326 2.92 12.96 23.48
N ALA A 327 1.92 12.15 23.13
CA ALA A 327 1.67 11.72 21.75
C ALA A 327 1.16 12.88 20.87
N ALA A 328 1.92 13.26 19.84
CA ALA A 328 1.47 14.25 18.87
C ALA A 328 0.41 13.62 17.94
N THR A 329 -0.81 14.17 17.96
CA THR A 329 -1.89 13.75 17.06
C THR A 329 -1.81 14.54 15.76
N CYS A 330 -1.61 13.86 14.63
CA CYS A 330 -1.53 14.50 13.33
C CYS A 330 -2.89 15.06 12.90
N ALA A 331 -2.98 16.37 12.64
CA ALA A 331 -4.25 17.01 12.21
C ALA A 331 -4.86 16.40 10.94
N GLU A 332 -4.03 16.05 9.95
CA GLU A 332 -4.47 15.53 8.64
C GLU A 332 -5.11 14.13 8.69
N CYS A 333 -4.64 13.26 9.58
CA CYS A 333 -5.02 11.83 9.58
C CYS A 333 -5.43 11.28 10.96
N ARG A 334 -5.36 12.11 12.00
CA ARG A 334 -5.64 11.77 13.40
C ARG A 334 -4.90 10.52 13.88
N ALA A 335 -3.68 10.31 13.38
CA ALA A 335 -2.76 9.29 13.85
C ALA A 335 -1.92 9.86 14.99
N ALA A 336 -1.89 9.17 16.12
CA ALA A 336 -1.20 9.58 17.34
C ALA A 336 0.22 8.99 17.38
N TRP A 337 1.23 9.84 17.59
CA TRP A 337 2.63 9.42 17.56
C TRP A 337 3.42 9.97 18.74
N ASN A 338 4.02 9.06 19.51
CA ASN A 338 5.03 9.38 20.51
C ASN A 338 6.28 9.88 19.78
N VAL A 339 6.45 11.20 19.77
CA VAL A 339 7.60 11.92 19.21
C VAL A 339 8.29 12.67 20.33
N THR A 340 9.60 12.48 20.47
CA THR A 340 10.40 13.33 21.37
C THR A 340 10.61 14.66 20.65
N PRO A 341 10.26 15.82 21.24
CA PRO A 341 10.60 17.11 20.66
C PRO A 341 12.10 17.15 20.41
N ARG A 342 12.50 17.49 19.18
CA ARG A 342 13.91 17.73 18.92
C ARG A 342 14.31 18.92 19.78
N ALA A 343 15.31 18.75 20.65
CA ALA A 343 15.90 19.88 21.36
C ALA A 343 16.16 20.98 20.31
N PRO A 344 15.72 22.23 20.55
CA PRO A 344 15.83 23.28 19.55
C PRO A 344 17.27 23.29 19.10
N GLN A 345 17.49 23.08 17.80
CA GLN A 345 18.83 23.17 17.26
C GLN A 345 19.24 24.61 17.47
N GLN A 346 19.97 24.88 18.56
CA GLN A 346 20.69 26.14 18.75
C GLN A 346 21.44 26.31 17.45
N ASN A 347 21.03 27.29 16.66
CA ASN A 347 21.47 27.42 15.28
C ASN A 347 23.00 27.51 15.34
N ALA A 348 23.67 26.41 15.00
CA ALA A 348 25.11 26.30 15.08
C ALA A 348 25.61 27.33 14.09
N GLY A 349 26.11 28.45 14.63
CA GLY A 349 26.08 29.76 13.98
C GLY A 349 26.84 29.74 12.66
N THR A 350 26.16 29.32 11.59
CA THR A 350 26.59 29.56 10.24
C THR A 350 26.47 31.05 10.06
N ASN A 351 27.57 31.74 10.34
CA ASN A 351 27.91 33.02 9.75
C ASN A 351 27.81 32.82 8.23
N ILE A 352 26.60 32.99 7.71
CA ILE A 352 26.37 33.34 6.33
C ILE A 352 26.82 34.80 6.27
N SER A 353 28.14 34.99 6.23
CA SER A 353 28.73 36.24 5.81
C SER A 353 28.20 36.51 4.40
N SER A 354 27.28 37.47 4.30
CA SER A 354 26.80 37.93 3.00
C SER A 354 28.00 38.20 2.11
N PRO A 355 28.08 37.63 0.90
CA PRO A 355 29.07 38.07 -0.06
C PRO A 355 28.83 39.57 -0.29
N ALA A 356 29.85 40.38 -0.04
CA ALA A 356 29.74 41.82 -0.16
C ALA A 356 29.33 42.21 -1.58
N GLU A 357 28.39 43.16 -1.70
CA GLU A 357 28.02 43.72 -2.99
C GLU A 357 29.25 44.40 -3.63
N PRO A 358 29.63 44.05 -4.87
CA PRO A 358 30.57 44.87 -5.63
C PRO A 358 29.87 46.18 -6.00
N ARG A 359 30.56 47.30 -5.72
CA ARG A 359 30.15 48.65 -6.13
C ARG A 359 30.47 48.93 -7.59
#